data_AF-A0A061R8P5-F1
#
_entry.id   AF-A0A061R8P5-F1
#
_cell.length_a   1.000
_cell.length_b   1.000
_cell.length_c   1.000
_cell.angle_alpha   90.00
_cell.angle_beta   90.00
_cell.angle_gamma   90.00
#
_symmetry.space_group_name_H-M   'P 1'
#
loop_
_entity.id
_entity.type
_entity.pdbx_description
1 polymer ?
#
loop_
_entity_poly.entity_id
_entity_poly.type
_entity_poly.pdbx_seq_one_letter_code
_entity_poly.pdbx_strand_id
1 'polypeptide(L)'
;MNNPEGKAAGKAPSGARRHKLLRRLLPYLGFFILGRYLDLFLDLAKLPNPSNSHTSIVEVSKVEESDNASSTYYHDEDITRKMEVLGFSHRRVQQSDIDHIGSRILLSDVPALHPTESGSPDYRTIPFQVLSWYPRIVLFPNFLDHDKCDHVVEIGKSRLGPSGLVLRQGETEEGTRDIRTSSGTFLSRGQDPKGVLAEVEDRIAAWTSVPAGHGEPFNLLRYEQGQHYDSHYDVFDETYGPQPSQRLATVLVYLSDVEEGGETVFPLEGRGGLERLIGIDYKSCDLGFKYKPRKGDALLFYSLHPNGTIDRHSLHGGCPVVRGEKWVMTKWIRDKCFGSC
;
A
#
# COMPACT_ATOMS: atom_id res chain seq x y z
N MET A 1 -36.80 26.67 -64.08
CA MET A 1 -37.63 27.88 -64.00
C MET A 1 -38.67 27.68 -62.91
N ASN A 2 -38.74 28.65 -62.00
CA ASN A 2 -39.83 28.98 -61.07
C ASN A 2 -40.17 28.01 -59.92
N ASN A 3 -39.67 28.39 -58.74
CA ASN A 3 -40.44 28.38 -57.49
C ASN A 3 -41.65 29.33 -57.63
N PRO A 4 -42.73 29.22 -56.82
CA PRO A 4 -42.81 30.21 -55.75
C PRO A 4 -43.52 29.81 -54.45
N GLU A 5 -43.21 30.67 -53.48
CA GLU A 5 -43.61 30.85 -52.09
C GLU A 5 -45.11 31.07 -51.81
N GLY A 6 -45.50 30.95 -50.53
CA GLY A 6 -46.70 31.58 -49.96
C GLY A 6 -47.13 30.99 -48.60
N LYS A 7 -46.48 31.37 -47.48
CA LYS A 7 -46.92 32.32 -46.42
C LYS A 7 -48.21 32.00 -45.60
N ALA A 8 -47.97 31.85 -44.29
CA ALA A 8 -48.65 32.44 -43.12
C ALA A 8 -49.99 31.86 -42.60
N ALA A 9 -50.00 31.42 -41.33
CA ALA A 9 -50.74 32.06 -40.23
C ALA A 9 -50.61 31.25 -38.91
N GLY A 10 -50.47 31.94 -37.79
CA GLY A 10 -50.10 31.36 -36.49
C GLY A 10 -51.20 30.69 -35.67
N LYS A 11 -50.76 29.93 -34.65
CA LYS A 11 -51.32 29.83 -33.29
C LYS A 11 -50.44 28.91 -32.44
N ALA A 12 -49.94 29.40 -31.31
CA ALA A 12 -49.46 28.59 -30.20
C ALA A 12 -50.54 28.61 -29.08
N PRO A 13 -50.41 27.82 -28.01
CA PRO A 13 -50.31 26.37 -27.99
C PRO A 13 -51.38 25.77 -27.05
N SER A 14 -51.87 24.55 -27.27
CA SER A 14 -52.64 23.86 -26.23
C SER A 14 -52.37 22.36 -26.24
N GLY A 15 -52.02 21.82 -25.06
CA GLY A 15 -52.32 20.44 -24.74
C GLY A 15 -51.32 19.33 -25.09
N ALA A 16 -50.00 19.52 -24.92
CA ALA A 16 -49.07 18.37 -24.86
C ALA A 16 -47.70 18.70 -24.23
N ARG A 17 -47.67 19.31 -23.04
CA ARG A 17 -46.45 19.40 -22.20
C ARG A 17 -46.78 19.06 -20.75
N ARG A 18 -47.15 17.81 -20.48
CA ARG A 18 -47.19 17.27 -19.10
C ARG A 18 -46.64 15.84 -18.92
N HIS A 19 -45.93 15.29 -19.91
CA HIS A 19 -45.27 13.97 -19.76
C HIS A 19 -43.81 13.90 -20.22
N LYS A 20 -43.06 15.01 -20.11
CA LYS A 20 -41.60 15.01 -20.39
C LYS A 20 -40.74 15.80 -19.40
N LEU A 21 -41.22 16.00 -18.16
CA LEU A 21 -40.45 16.64 -17.07
C LEU A 21 -40.40 15.80 -15.77
N LEU A 22 -40.66 14.49 -15.83
CA LEU A 22 -40.61 13.59 -14.67
C LEU A 22 -39.67 12.38 -14.85
N ARG A 23 -38.74 12.45 -15.82
CA ARG A 23 -37.65 11.46 -16.00
C ARG A 23 -36.24 12.08 -16.00
N ARG A 24 -36.07 13.27 -15.41
CA ARG A 24 -34.77 13.96 -15.32
C ARG A 24 -34.39 14.50 -13.93
N LEU A 25 -35.06 14.07 -12.86
CA LEU A 25 -34.75 14.48 -11.48
C LEU A 25 -34.64 13.30 -10.50
N LEU A 26 -33.98 12.21 -10.91
CA LEU A 26 -33.62 11.12 -10.00
C LEU A 26 -32.10 10.92 -9.71
N PRO A 27 -31.14 11.79 -10.10
CA PRO A 27 -29.78 11.71 -9.57
C PRO A 27 -29.41 12.83 -8.57
N TYR A 28 -30.32 13.73 -8.17
CA TYR A 28 -29.97 14.89 -7.32
C TYR A 28 -30.39 14.78 -5.84
N LEU A 29 -30.90 13.63 -5.37
CA LEU A 29 -31.20 13.43 -3.95
C LEU A 29 -30.09 12.67 -3.18
N GLY A 30 -28.96 12.39 -3.83
CA GLY A 30 -27.78 11.73 -3.24
C GLY A 30 -26.62 12.66 -2.90
N PHE A 31 -26.80 13.98 -3.01
CA PHE A 31 -25.72 14.97 -2.84
C PHE A 31 -25.86 15.90 -1.61
N PHE A 32 -26.81 15.63 -0.71
CA PHE A 32 -27.00 16.43 0.50
C PHE A 32 -26.42 15.82 1.79
N ILE A 33 -25.73 14.67 1.73
CA ILE A 33 -25.12 14.04 2.92
C ILE A 33 -23.58 14.08 2.92
N LEU A 34 -22.93 14.40 1.80
CA LEU A 34 -21.44 14.45 1.75
C LEU A 34 -20.83 15.86 1.90
N GLY A 35 -21.65 16.91 2.04
CA GLY A 35 -21.20 18.29 2.11
C GLY A 35 -20.88 18.83 3.52
N ARG A 36 -21.11 18.06 4.60
CA ARG A 36 -20.83 18.52 5.98
C ARG A 36 -19.56 17.95 6.62
N TYR A 37 -18.86 17.04 5.94
CA TYR A 37 -17.62 16.46 6.47
C TYR A 37 -16.35 17.13 5.94
N LEU A 38 -16.46 18.04 4.97
CA LEU A 38 -15.30 18.69 4.36
C LEU A 38 -14.84 19.97 5.11
N ASP A 39 -15.70 20.57 5.94
CA ASP A 39 -15.33 21.76 6.73
C ASP A 39 -14.66 21.42 8.07
N LEU A 40 -14.69 20.16 8.52
CA LEU A 40 -14.03 19.76 9.78
C LEU A 40 -12.54 19.42 9.59
N PHE A 41 -12.07 19.26 8.36
CA PHE A 41 -10.69 18.84 8.07
C PHE A 41 -9.71 20.01 7.90
N LEU A 42 -10.20 21.25 7.79
CA LEU A 42 -9.35 22.43 7.57
C LEU A 42 -8.94 23.18 8.86
N ASP A 43 -9.46 22.81 10.03
CA ASP A 43 -9.09 23.45 11.32
C ASP A 43 -8.11 22.64 12.18
N LEU A 44 -7.81 21.38 11.84
CA LEU A 44 -6.85 20.55 12.58
C LEU A 44 -5.37 20.83 12.24
N ALA A 45 -5.08 21.73 11.29
CA ALA A 45 -3.72 22.08 10.87
C ALA A 45 -3.05 23.18 11.74
N LYS A 46 -3.55 23.48 12.95
CA LYS A 46 -3.06 24.59 13.80
C LYS A 46 -2.70 24.20 15.25
N LEU A 47 -2.34 22.95 15.52
CA LEU A 47 -1.83 22.59 16.86
C LEU A 47 -0.30 22.46 16.88
N PRO A 48 0.39 23.04 17.88
CA PRO A 48 1.85 23.01 17.97
C PRO A 48 2.37 21.66 18.52
N ASN A 49 3.55 21.26 18.05
CA ASN A 49 4.34 20.09 18.48
C ASN A 49 4.57 20.05 20.00
N PRO A 50 4.49 18.87 20.64
CA PRO A 50 5.21 18.60 21.87
C PRO A 50 6.35 17.60 21.59
N SER A 51 7.58 18.12 21.74
CA SER A 51 8.76 17.35 22.06
C SER A 51 8.69 16.80 23.50
N ASN A 52 9.46 15.74 23.73
CA ASN A 52 9.85 15.11 25.00
C ASN A 52 9.05 13.88 25.48
N SER A 53 9.74 12.75 25.36
CA SER A 53 9.83 11.61 26.27
C SER A 53 9.15 11.73 27.62
N HIS A 54 8.39 10.71 28.02
CA HIS A 54 8.71 9.86 29.18
C HIS A 54 7.74 8.68 29.23
N THR A 55 8.30 7.47 29.12
CA THR A 55 7.65 6.22 29.51
C THR A 55 7.31 6.31 30.99
N SER A 56 6.02 6.38 31.33
CA SER A 56 5.55 6.32 32.71
C SER A 56 4.66 5.10 32.85
N ILE A 57 5.20 4.07 33.51
CA ILE A 57 4.42 2.98 34.08
C ILE A 57 3.59 3.64 35.19
N VAL A 58 2.26 3.67 35.05
CA VAL A 58 1.38 4.19 36.11
C VAL A 58 0.74 3.01 36.82
N GLU A 59 1.16 2.80 38.06
CA GLU A 59 0.53 1.90 39.02
C GLU A 59 -0.92 2.34 39.28
N VAL A 60 -1.83 1.37 39.22
CA VAL A 60 -3.23 1.56 39.61
C VAL A 60 -3.31 1.47 41.14
N SER A 61 -3.42 2.62 41.81
CA SER A 61 -3.71 2.65 43.25
C SER A 61 -5.22 2.54 43.49
N LYS A 62 -5.59 1.55 44.30
CA LYS A 62 -6.97 1.28 44.74
C LYS A 62 -7.34 2.28 45.83
N VAL A 63 -8.41 3.04 45.64
CA VAL A 63 -9.00 3.90 46.69
C VAL A 63 -10.01 3.07 47.47
N GLU A 64 -9.83 2.95 48.79
CA GLU A 64 -10.77 2.28 49.71
C GLU A 64 -11.90 3.21 50.18
N GLU A 65 -13.01 2.55 50.55
CA GLU A 65 -14.41 3.00 50.62
C GLU A 65 -14.79 4.06 51.67
N SER A 66 -15.93 4.72 51.40
CA SER A 66 -16.98 4.88 52.43
C SER A 66 -18.40 4.85 51.80
N ASP A 67 -19.10 3.75 52.08
CA ASP A 67 -20.56 3.50 52.15
C ASP A 67 -21.53 4.39 51.36
N ASN A 68 -21.94 3.92 50.16
CA ASN A 68 -23.25 3.31 49.87
C ASN A 68 -23.49 3.32 48.34
N ALA A 69 -23.84 2.16 47.78
CA ALA A 69 -24.03 1.84 46.35
C ALA A 69 -22.75 1.83 45.48
N SER A 70 -22.33 0.62 45.13
CA SER A 70 -21.23 0.23 44.24
C SER A 70 -21.29 0.90 42.85
N SER A 71 -20.48 1.94 42.65
CA SER A 71 -19.96 2.31 41.33
C SER A 71 -18.56 2.89 41.48
N THR A 72 -17.54 2.08 41.22
CA THR A 72 -16.15 2.53 41.08
C THR A 72 -16.02 3.26 39.74
N TYR A 73 -15.72 4.55 39.78
CA TYR A 73 -15.54 5.37 38.57
C TYR A 73 -14.05 5.51 38.24
N TYR A 74 -13.70 5.27 36.98
CA TYR A 74 -12.38 5.54 36.43
C TYR A 74 -12.41 6.88 35.68
N HIS A 75 -11.58 7.83 36.09
CA HIS A 75 -11.46 9.11 35.42
C HIS A 75 -10.21 9.09 34.53
N ASP A 76 -10.40 8.90 33.23
CA ASP A 76 -9.34 9.01 32.23
C ASP A 76 -9.62 10.24 31.36
N GLU A 77 -8.83 11.30 31.57
CA GLU A 77 -8.96 12.58 30.87
C GLU A 77 -8.68 12.45 29.36
N ASP A 78 -7.87 11.46 28.93
CA ASP A 78 -7.45 11.29 27.55
C ASP A 78 -8.53 10.58 26.70
N ILE A 79 -9.30 9.69 27.32
CA ILE A 79 -10.51 9.09 26.72
C ILE A 79 -11.61 10.15 26.60
N THR A 80 -11.80 10.97 27.64
CA THR A 80 -12.82 12.02 27.69
C THR A 80 -12.63 13.02 26.55
N ARG A 81 -11.37 13.43 26.29
CA ARG A 81 -11.01 14.37 25.23
C ARG A 81 -11.19 13.79 23.82
N LYS A 82 -10.96 12.48 23.63
CA LYS A 82 -11.19 11.80 22.33
C LYS A 82 -12.67 11.67 21.98
N MET A 83 -13.55 11.58 22.97
CA MET A 83 -15.01 11.49 22.75
C MET A 83 -15.65 12.84 22.40
N GLU A 84 -15.12 13.95 22.93
CA GLU A 84 -15.57 15.32 22.57
C GLU A 84 -15.29 15.68 21.11
N VAL A 85 -14.12 15.29 20.58
CA VAL A 85 -13.73 15.51 19.17
C VAL A 85 -14.66 14.78 18.19
N LEU A 86 -15.30 13.69 18.63
CA LEU A 86 -16.23 12.90 17.82
C LEU A 86 -17.69 13.36 17.92
N GLY A 87 -17.97 14.49 18.58
CA GLY A 87 -19.30 15.10 18.62
C GLY A 87 -20.31 14.41 19.56
N PHE A 88 -19.83 13.54 20.45
CA PHE A 88 -20.67 12.95 21.49
C PHE A 88 -20.80 13.94 22.66
N SER A 89 -21.96 14.59 22.76
CA SER A 89 -22.34 15.39 23.94
C SER A 89 -22.26 14.53 25.19
N HIS A 90 -21.59 15.03 26.24
CA HIS A 90 -21.40 14.43 27.56
C HIS A 90 -22.57 13.52 28.00
N ARG A 91 -22.52 12.25 27.62
CA ARG A 91 -23.17 11.17 28.35
C ARG A 91 -22.07 10.44 29.09
N ARG A 92 -22.25 10.38 30.40
CA ARG A 92 -21.39 9.66 31.33
C ARG A 92 -21.39 8.19 30.89
N VAL A 93 -20.25 7.68 30.40
CA VAL A 93 -20.09 6.29 29.93
C VAL A 93 -20.42 5.36 31.09
N GLN A 94 -21.42 4.50 30.91
CA GLN A 94 -21.82 3.51 31.90
C GLN A 94 -21.07 2.19 31.67
N GLN A 95 -20.98 1.34 32.70
CA GLN A 95 -20.37 0.00 32.56
C GLN A 95 -21.02 -0.80 31.43
N SER A 96 -22.33 -0.66 31.21
CA SER A 96 -23.03 -1.28 30.09
C SER A 96 -22.57 -0.79 28.71
N ASP A 97 -22.11 0.45 28.58
CA ASP A 97 -21.53 0.97 27.33
C ASP A 97 -20.15 0.35 27.08
N ILE A 98 -19.37 0.14 28.16
CA ILE A 98 -18.09 -0.57 28.12
C ILE A 98 -18.30 -2.05 27.78
N ASP A 99 -19.31 -2.68 28.36
CA ASP A 99 -19.66 -4.07 28.07
C ASP A 99 -20.17 -4.23 26.62
N HIS A 100 -20.89 -3.22 26.09
CA HIS A 100 -21.34 -3.17 24.69
C HIS A 100 -20.19 -2.88 23.70
N ILE A 101 -19.20 -2.08 24.09
CA ILE A 101 -17.93 -1.93 23.35
C ILE A 101 -17.09 -3.22 23.46
N GLY A 102 -17.18 -3.93 24.59
CA GLY A 102 -16.56 -5.23 24.86
C GLY A 102 -17.13 -6.35 23.98
N SER A 103 -18.41 -6.25 23.59
CA SER A 103 -18.95 -7.00 22.44
C SER A 103 -18.49 -6.38 21.12
N ARG A 104 -17.18 -6.35 20.87
CA ARG A 104 -16.67 -6.16 19.52
C ARG A 104 -17.22 -7.32 18.69
N ILE A 105 -18.06 -7.03 17.70
CA ILE A 105 -18.26 -7.95 16.58
C ILE A 105 -16.86 -8.14 15.98
N LEU A 106 -16.23 -9.27 16.27
CA LEU A 106 -14.99 -9.63 15.61
C LEU A 106 -15.31 -9.85 14.13
N LEU A 107 -14.36 -9.62 13.23
CA LEU A 107 -14.58 -9.92 11.81
C LEU A 107 -14.94 -11.41 11.60
N SER A 108 -14.53 -12.27 12.53
CA SER A 108 -14.94 -13.68 12.59
C SER A 108 -16.43 -13.90 12.85
N ASP A 109 -17.11 -12.93 13.44
CA ASP A 109 -18.52 -13.02 13.85
C ASP A 109 -19.46 -12.52 12.74
N VAL A 110 -18.90 -11.93 11.67
CA VAL A 110 -19.63 -11.55 10.46
C VAL A 110 -19.44 -12.66 9.41
N PRO A 111 -20.49 -13.40 9.05
CA PRO A 111 -20.40 -14.39 7.99
C PRO A 111 -19.92 -13.75 6.68
N ALA A 112 -18.89 -14.32 6.06
CA ALA A 112 -18.45 -13.88 4.75
C ALA A 112 -19.57 -14.06 3.72
N LEU A 113 -19.75 -13.05 2.87
CA LEU A 113 -20.70 -13.16 1.76
C LEU A 113 -20.17 -14.13 0.72
N HIS A 114 -21.07 -14.82 0.02
CA HIS A 114 -20.70 -15.61 -1.14
C HIS A 114 -20.00 -14.71 -2.18
N PRO A 115 -18.80 -15.06 -2.63
CA PRO A 115 -18.10 -14.28 -3.63
C PRO A 115 -18.83 -14.40 -4.97
N THR A 116 -18.69 -13.37 -5.80
CA THR A 116 -18.98 -13.46 -7.23
C THR A 116 -17.92 -14.33 -7.92
N GLU A 117 -18.06 -14.59 -9.22
CA GLU A 117 -17.19 -15.49 -10.01
C GLU A 117 -15.68 -15.30 -9.79
N SER A 118 -15.22 -14.05 -9.63
CA SER A 118 -13.80 -13.70 -9.44
C SER A 118 -13.43 -13.31 -8.00
N GLY A 119 -14.37 -13.39 -7.06
CA GLY A 119 -14.16 -13.00 -5.66
C GLY A 119 -13.53 -14.08 -4.80
N SER A 120 -12.99 -13.71 -3.64
CA SER A 120 -12.51 -14.64 -2.62
C SER A 120 -13.62 -14.93 -1.59
N PRO A 121 -13.77 -16.18 -1.13
CA PRO A 121 -14.85 -16.56 -0.21
C PRO A 121 -14.63 -16.11 1.23
N ASP A 122 -13.41 -15.75 1.61
CA ASP A 122 -13.03 -15.48 3.00
C ASP A 122 -12.65 -14.01 3.21
N TYR A 123 -13.02 -13.47 4.37
CA TYR A 123 -12.43 -12.22 4.85
C TYR A 123 -10.95 -12.41 5.20
N ARG A 124 -10.12 -11.41 4.89
CA ARG A 124 -8.72 -11.38 5.28
C ARG A 124 -8.45 -10.15 6.15
N THR A 125 -7.88 -10.38 7.33
CA THR A 125 -7.31 -9.31 8.15
C THR A 125 -5.88 -9.08 7.73
N ILE A 126 -5.53 -7.83 7.42
CA ILE A 126 -4.24 -7.49 6.84
C ILE A 126 -3.59 -6.44 7.75
N PRO A 127 -2.67 -6.82 8.64
CA PRO A 127 -1.91 -5.84 9.42
C PRO A 127 -0.93 -5.12 8.50
N PHE A 128 -0.99 -3.78 8.48
CA PHE A 128 -0.06 -2.97 7.71
C PHE A 128 0.23 -1.63 8.39
N GLN A 129 1.34 -1.02 7.98
CA GLN A 129 1.72 0.34 8.35
C GLN A 129 2.04 1.13 7.08
N VAL A 130 1.44 2.31 6.93
CA VAL A 130 1.88 3.25 5.90
C VAL A 130 3.15 3.94 6.39
N LEU A 131 4.25 3.74 5.67
CA LEU A 131 5.55 4.32 5.99
C LEU A 131 5.77 5.65 5.27
N SER A 132 5.26 5.80 4.06
CA SER A 132 5.30 7.06 3.32
C SER A 132 4.13 7.18 2.34
N TRP A 133 3.83 8.43 1.98
CA TRP A 133 2.91 8.78 0.89
C TRP A 133 3.64 9.29 -0.36
N TYR A 134 4.94 9.60 -0.25
CA TYR A 134 5.78 10.13 -1.34
C TYR A 134 7.15 9.43 -1.31
N PRO A 135 7.33 8.28 -1.99
CA PRO A 135 6.31 7.52 -2.70
C PRO A 135 5.39 6.81 -1.70
N ARG A 136 4.30 6.20 -2.18
CA ARG A 136 3.48 5.34 -1.32
C ARG A 136 4.27 4.09 -0.95
N ILE A 137 4.60 3.94 0.34
CA ILE A 137 5.33 2.80 0.91
C ILE A 137 4.49 2.23 2.05
N VAL A 138 4.20 0.93 1.99
CA VAL A 138 3.40 0.20 2.97
C VAL A 138 4.17 -1.02 3.44
N LEU A 139 4.35 -1.13 4.75
CA LEU A 139 4.94 -2.29 5.41
C LEU A 139 3.86 -3.26 5.84
N PHE A 140 4.07 -4.53 5.57
CA PHE A 140 3.27 -5.65 6.06
C PHE A 140 4.16 -6.52 6.95
N PRO A 141 4.08 -6.34 8.29
CA PRO A 141 4.91 -7.10 9.22
C PRO A 141 4.48 -8.56 9.27
N ASN A 142 5.42 -9.50 9.40
CA ASN A 142 5.15 -10.93 9.42
C ASN A 142 4.28 -11.40 8.23
N PHE A 143 4.56 -10.84 7.05
CA PHE A 143 3.98 -11.20 5.77
C PHE A 143 4.03 -12.71 5.50
N LEU A 144 5.17 -13.34 5.76
CA LEU A 144 5.43 -14.74 5.48
C LEU A 144 6.10 -15.39 6.69
N ASP A 145 5.58 -16.54 7.09
CA ASP A 145 6.15 -17.31 8.20
C ASP A 145 7.61 -17.69 7.90
N HIS A 146 8.46 -17.71 8.92
CA HIS A 146 9.90 -17.90 8.73
C HIS A 146 10.24 -19.23 8.03
N ASP A 147 9.53 -20.32 8.35
CA ASP A 147 9.73 -21.63 7.70
C ASP A 147 9.37 -21.60 6.20
N LYS A 148 8.40 -20.76 5.83
CA LYS A 148 8.02 -20.55 4.43
C LYS A 148 9.07 -19.68 3.72
N CYS A 149 9.67 -18.71 4.40
CA CYS A 149 10.83 -17.98 3.87
C CYS A 149 11.99 -18.93 3.57
N ASP A 150 12.32 -19.82 4.50
CA ASP A 150 13.40 -20.81 4.32
C ASP A 150 13.10 -21.77 3.18
N HIS A 151 11.85 -22.22 3.05
CA HIS A 151 11.42 -23.05 1.94
C HIS A 151 11.61 -22.35 0.58
N VAL A 152 11.25 -21.07 0.46
CA VAL A 152 11.43 -20.29 -0.78
C VAL A 152 12.92 -20.14 -1.13
N VAL A 153 13.77 -19.90 -0.13
CA VAL A 153 15.22 -19.85 -0.33
C VAL A 153 15.72 -21.20 -0.85
N GLU A 154 15.32 -22.31 -0.22
CA GLU A 154 15.78 -23.66 -0.57
C GLU A 154 15.45 -24.07 -2.01
N ILE A 155 14.21 -23.81 -2.48
CA ILE A 155 13.82 -24.19 -3.85
C ILE A 155 14.56 -23.42 -4.95
N GLY A 156 15.06 -22.21 -4.64
CA GLY A 156 15.73 -21.34 -5.60
C GLY A 156 17.26 -21.33 -5.49
N LYS A 157 17.83 -21.71 -4.34
CA LYS A 157 19.26 -21.57 -4.05
C LYS A 157 20.17 -22.27 -5.06
N SER A 158 19.79 -23.46 -5.53
CA SER A 158 20.56 -24.22 -6.53
C SER A 158 20.47 -23.66 -7.96
N ARG A 159 19.58 -22.69 -8.20
CA ARG A 159 19.30 -22.10 -9.52
C ARG A 159 19.83 -20.67 -9.65
N LEU A 160 20.55 -20.18 -8.63
CA LEU A 160 21.10 -18.83 -8.64
C LEU A 160 22.22 -18.72 -9.68
N GLY A 161 22.12 -17.69 -10.51
CA GLY A 161 23.23 -17.16 -11.30
C GLY A 161 23.38 -15.66 -11.08
N PRO A 162 24.34 -14.98 -11.71
CA PRO A 162 24.42 -13.52 -11.69
C PRO A 162 23.08 -12.89 -12.09
N SER A 163 22.58 -11.92 -11.32
CA SER A 163 21.28 -11.30 -11.60
C SER A 163 21.36 -10.36 -12.80
N GLY A 164 20.40 -10.46 -13.73
CA GLY A 164 20.31 -9.56 -14.89
C GLY A 164 19.54 -8.26 -14.63
N LEU A 165 19.69 -7.34 -15.58
CA LEU A 165 18.93 -6.09 -15.70
C LEU A 165 18.12 -6.09 -16.99
N VAL A 166 17.02 -5.35 -17.01
CA VAL A 166 16.37 -4.99 -18.29
C VAL A 166 17.21 -3.85 -18.89
N LEU A 167 17.84 -4.11 -20.03
CA LEU A 167 18.73 -3.14 -20.70
C LEU A 167 17.92 -2.14 -21.53
N ARG A 168 18.34 -0.87 -21.50
CA ARG A 168 17.85 0.16 -22.41
C ARG A 168 18.49 0.03 -23.78
N GLN A 169 17.94 0.74 -24.76
CA GLN A 169 18.52 0.75 -26.11
C GLN A 169 19.97 1.28 -26.08
N GLY A 170 20.92 0.43 -26.48
CA GLY A 170 22.35 0.76 -26.53
C GLY A 170 23.16 0.36 -25.30
N GLU A 171 22.50 -0.11 -24.21
CA GLU A 171 23.20 -0.67 -23.06
C GLU A 171 23.64 -2.12 -23.32
N THR A 172 24.67 -2.56 -22.60
CA THR A 172 25.19 -3.94 -22.66
C THR A 172 25.21 -4.53 -21.27
N GLU A 173 25.15 -5.86 -21.18
CA GLU A 173 25.28 -6.56 -19.90
C GLU A 173 26.61 -6.21 -19.22
N GLU A 174 27.71 -6.22 -19.96
CA GLU A 174 29.05 -5.89 -19.46
C GLU A 174 29.11 -4.48 -18.86
N GLY A 175 28.58 -3.48 -19.58
CA GLY A 175 28.60 -2.09 -19.15
C GLY A 175 27.69 -1.78 -17.95
N THR A 176 26.84 -2.72 -17.53
CA THR A 176 25.88 -2.56 -16.44
C THR A 176 26.11 -3.54 -15.27
N ARG A 177 27.18 -4.35 -15.32
CA ARG A 177 27.49 -5.38 -14.30
C ARG A 177 27.62 -4.85 -12.87
N ASP A 178 28.15 -3.63 -12.71
CA ASP A 178 28.38 -3.06 -11.38
C ASP A 178 27.16 -2.36 -10.77
N ILE A 179 26.06 -2.21 -11.54
CA ILE A 179 24.83 -1.55 -11.08
C ILE A 179 24.07 -2.46 -10.11
N ARG A 180 24.03 -3.76 -10.42
CA ARG A 180 23.37 -4.79 -9.60
C ARG A 180 24.28 -6.00 -9.51
N THR A 181 24.76 -6.26 -8.30
CA THR A 181 25.81 -7.25 -8.06
C THR A 181 25.31 -8.52 -7.36
N SER A 182 23.99 -8.69 -7.22
CA SER A 182 23.36 -9.88 -6.63
C SER A 182 23.47 -11.12 -7.51
N SER A 183 23.19 -12.28 -6.89
CA SER A 183 22.75 -13.47 -7.62
C SER A 183 21.22 -13.57 -7.59
N GLY A 184 20.61 -14.13 -8.64
CA GLY A 184 19.16 -14.26 -8.72
C GLY A 184 18.65 -15.41 -9.58
N THR A 185 17.37 -15.71 -9.44
CA THR A 185 16.63 -16.66 -10.27
C THR A 185 15.13 -16.32 -10.28
N PHE A 186 14.43 -16.75 -11.32
CA PHE A 186 12.98 -16.56 -11.38
C PHE A 186 12.23 -17.82 -10.93
N LEU A 187 11.22 -17.61 -10.09
CA LEU A 187 10.34 -18.66 -9.57
C LEU A 187 8.89 -18.36 -9.94
N SER A 188 8.21 -19.35 -10.51
CA SER A 188 6.78 -19.31 -10.82
C SER A 188 6.01 -20.22 -9.88
N ARG A 189 4.71 -19.91 -9.66
CA ARG A 189 3.84 -20.68 -8.76
C ARG A 189 3.86 -22.20 -8.97
N GLY A 190 3.93 -22.65 -10.22
CA GLY A 190 3.93 -24.08 -10.57
C GLY A 190 5.24 -24.81 -10.25
N GLN A 191 6.30 -24.09 -9.89
CA GLN A 191 7.60 -24.68 -9.53
C GLN A 191 7.74 -24.95 -8.02
N ASP A 192 6.75 -24.54 -7.23
CA ASP A 192 6.74 -24.74 -5.78
C ASP A 192 5.71 -25.83 -5.38
N PRO A 193 6.17 -27.05 -5.04
CA PRO A 193 5.27 -28.15 -4.70
C PRO A 193 4.51 -27.94 -3.38
N LYS A 194 4.96 -27.02 -2.49
CA LYS A 194 4.28 -26.73 -1.23
C LYS A 194 3.25 -25.61 -1.34
N GLY A 195 3.14 -24.96 -2.51
CA GLY A 195 2.14 -23.91 -2.77
C GLY A 195 2.37 -22.59 -2.03
N VAL A 196 3.55 -22.39 -1.40
CA VAL A 196 3.92 -21.14 -0.72
C VAL A 196 3.92 -19.96 -1.69
N LEU A 197 4.47 -20.12 -2.90
CA LEU A 197 4.47 -19.04 -3.89
C LEU A 197 3.04 -18.65 -4.32
N ALA A 198 2.13 -19.61 -4.45
CA ALA A 198 0.73 -19.33 -4.74
C ALA A 198 0.05 -18.59 -3.57
N GLU A 199 0.31 -19.01 -2.33
CA GLU A 199 -0.18 -18.31 -1.14
C GLU A 199 0.31 -16.86 -1.09
N VAL A 200 1.58 -16.61 -1.42
CA VAL A 200 2.15 -15.26 -1.50
C VAL A 200 1.47 -14.43 -2.59
N GLU A 201 1.21 -14.98 -3.78
CA GLU A 201 0.46 -14.29 -4.84
C GLU A 201 -0.95 -13.92 -4.40
N ASP A 202 -1.66 -14.82 -3.73
CA ASP A 202 -3.02 -14.58 -3.25
C ASP A 202 -3.05 -13.51 -2.14
N ARG A 203 -2.05 -13.50 -1.24
CA ARG A 203 -1.88 -12.43 -0.23
C ARG A 203 -1.64 -11.09 -0.92
N ILE A 204 -0.68 -11.02 -1.85
CA ILE A 204 -0.38 -9.79 -2.60
C ILE A 204 -1.62 -9.28 -3.35
N ALA A 205 -2.36 -10.18 -3.99
CA ALA A 205 -3.57 -9.82 -4.73
C ALA A 205 -4.65 -9.22 -3.82
N ALA A 206 -4.90 -9.84 -2.66
CA ALA A 206 -5.86 -9.32 -1.68
C ALA A 206 -5.49 -7.91 -1.18
N TRP A 207 -4.19 -7.63 -1.02
CA TRP A 207 -3.74 -6.39 -0.38
C TRP A 207 -3.63 -5.22 -1.34
N THR A 208 -3.23 -5.53 -2.57
CA THR A 208 -3.14 -4.53 -3.64
C THR A 208 -4.48 -4.33 -4.32
N SER A 209 -5.44 -5.24 -4.11
CA SER A 209 -6.69 -5.34 -4.88
C SER A 209 -6.44 -5.47 -6.39
N VAL A 210 -5.31 -6.07 -6.76
CA VAL A 210 -4.94 -6.36 -8.16
C VAL A 210 -4.90 -7.88 -8.33
N PRO A 211 -5.53 -8.45 -9.38
CA PRO A 211 -5.52 -9.89 -9.60
C PRO A 211 -4.10 -10.46 -9.74
N ALA A 212 -3.87 -11.67 -9.21
CA ALA A 212 -2.55 -12.33 -9.23
C ALA A 212 -1.93 -12.45 -10.64
N GLY A 213 -2.75 -12.56 -11.68
CA GLY A 213 -2.32 -12.63 -13.10
C GLY A 213 -1.65 -11.37 -13.64
N HIS A 214 -1.66 -10.26 -12.90
CA HIS A 214 -0.88 -9.06 -13.19
C HIS A 214 0.57 -9.17 -12.72
N GLY A 215 0.89 -10.14 -11.87
CA GLY A 215 2.22 -10.32 -11.32
C GLY A 215 3.18 -11.03 -12.29
N GLU A 216 4.36 -10.48 -12.47
CA GLU A 216 5.49 -11.18 -13.11
C GLU A 216 5.93 -12.40 -12.26
N PRO A 217 6.68 -13.38 -12.81
CA PRO A 217 7.34 -14.39 -11.99
C PRO A 217 8.16 -13.76 -10.87
N PHE A 218 8.23 -14.42 -9.70
CA PHE A 218 9.02 -13.91 -8.58
C PHE A 218 10.50 -13.88 -8.93
N ASN A 219 11.17 -12.78 -8.65
CA ASN A 219 12.62 -12.67 -8.77
C ASN A 219 13.24 -12.89 -7.38
N LEU A 220 13.77 -14.08 -7.13
CA LEU A 220 14.48 -14.42 -5.90
C LEU A 220 15.92 -13.95 -6.03
N LEU A 221 16.41 -13.25 -5.00
CA LEU A 221 17.69 -12.57 -5.01
C LEU A 221 18.47 -12.83 -3.72
N ARG A 222 19.78 -12.97 -3.89
CA ARG A 222 20.77 -13.12 -2.82
C ARG A 222 21.83 -12.04 -2.97
N TYR A 223 22.08 -11.31 -1.88
CA TYR A 223 23.17 -10.35 -1.78
C TYR A 223 24.13 -10.80 -0.68
N GLU A 224 25.36 -11.11 -1.07
CA GLU A 224 26.49 -11.36 -0.20
C GLU A 224 27.13 -10.03 0.27
N GLN A 225 28.11 -10.12 1.16
CA GLN A 225 28.82 -8.95 1.67
C GLN A 225 29.37 -8.07 0.52
N GLY A 226 29.10 -6.76 0.59
CA GLY A 226 29.47 -5.75 -0.41
C GLY A 226 28.53 -5.67 -1.62
N GLN A 227 27.70 -6.68 -1.87
CA GLN A 227 26.76 -6.66 -2.98
C GLN A 227 25.60 -5.69 -2.70
N HIS A 228 25.13 -5.04 -3.75
CA HIS A 228 24.17 -3.94 -3.72
C HIS A 228 23.35 -3.88 -5.02
N TYR A 229 22.41 -2.95 -5.06
CA TYR A 229 21.76 -2.50 -6.27
C TYR A 229 21.62 -0.98 -6.20
N ASP A 230 22.28 -0.27 -7.12
CA ASP A 230 22.15 1.17 -7.29
C ASP A 230 20.68 1.58 -7.40
N SER A 231 20.39 2.80 -6.95
CA SER A 231 19.04 3.36 -6.98
C SER A 231 18.49 3.42 -8.41
N HIS A 232 17.29 2.88 -8.60
CA HIS A 232 16.64 2.74 -9.90
C HIS A 232 15.12 2.90 -9.77
N TYR A 233 14.45 2.96 -10.92
CA TYR A 233 13.00 2.89 -11.02
C TYR A 233 12.60 1.51 -11.54
N ASP A 234 11.51 0.96 -11.00
CA ASP A 234 10.93 -0.28 -11.53
C ASP A 234 10.05 -0.04 -12.77
N VAL A 235 9.61 1.20 -13.00
CA VAL A 235 8.87 1.56 -14.21
C VAL A 235 9.78 1.57 -15.43
N PHE A 236 9.17 1.33 -16.59
CA PHE A 236 9.85 1.49 -17.87
C PHE A 236 9.51 2.87 -18.43
N ASP A 237 10.46 3.79 -18.40
CA ASP A 237 10.34 5.08 -19.07
C ASP A 237 10.50 4.95 -20.60
N GLU A 238 10.47 6.09 -21.30
CA GLU A 238 10.54 6.14 -22.76
C GLU A 238 11.82 5.50 -23.34
N THR A 239 12.91 5.40 -22.56
CA THR A 239 14.20 4.84 -23.01
C THR A 239 14.17 3.33 -23.20
N TYR A 240 13.14 2.65 -22.66
CA TYR A 240 12.90 1.21 -22.84
C TYR A 240 12.08 0.90 -24.10
N GLY A 241 11.71 1.91 -24.89
CA GLY A 241 10.82 1.74 -26.03
C GLY A 241 9.38 1.42 -25.63
N PRO A 242 8.51 1.09 -26.60
CA PRO A 242 7.09 0.86 -26.33
C PRO A 242 6.89 -0.39 -25.45
N GLN A 243 6.15 -0.22 -24.36
CA GLN A 243 5.83 -1.29 -23.42
C GLN A 243 4.34 -1.66 -23.48
N PRO A 244 3.99 -2.96 -23.39
CA PRO A 244 2.58 -3.38 -23.43
C PRO A 244 1.80 -2.92 -22.18
N SER A 245 2.50 -2.82 -21.05
CA SER A 245 1.99 -2.46 -19.72
C SER A 245 3.11 -1.87 -18.86
N GLN A 246 2.75 -1.15 -17.80
CA GLN A 246 3.70 -0.62 -16.81
C GLN A 246 3.71 -1.45 -15.53
N ARG A 247 4.82 -1.42 -14.80
CA ARG A 247 4.88 -1.92 -13.43
C ARG A 247 4.23 -0.88 -12.50
N LEU A 248 3.02 -1.19 -12.05
CA LEU A 248 2.20 -0.37 -11.15
C LEU A 248 2.83 -0.27 -9.76
N ALA A 249 3.26 -1.41 -9.23
CA ALA A 249 3.78 -1.54 -7.88
C ALA A 249 4.75 -2.71 -7.76
N THR A 250 5.54 -2.66 -6.70
CA THR A 250 6.54 -3.68 -6.37
C THR A 250 6.33 -4.13 -4.94
N VAL A 251 6.36 -5.44 -4.73
CA VAL A 251 6.40 -6.05 -3.41
C VAL A 251 7.77 -6.72 -3.23
N LEU A 252 8.48 -6.34 -2.17
CA LEU A 252 9.69 -6.99 -1.70
C LEU A 252 9.36 -7.82 -0.46
N VAL A 253 9.49 -9.14 -0.56
CA VAL A 253 9.35 -10.04 0.58
C VAL A 253 10.74 -10.40 1.11
N TYR A 254 11.06 -10.01 2.34
CA TYR A 254 12.37 -10.26 2.94
C TYR A 254 12.41 -11.67 3.53
N LEU A 255 13.37 -12.47 3.08
CA LEU A 255 13.47 -13.89 3.45
C LEU A 255 14.60 -14.17 4.46
N SER A 256 15.40 -13.16 4.78
CA SER A 256 16.41 -13.20 5.84
C SER A 256 16.45 -11.90 6.63
N ASP A 257 16.87 -11.99 7.89
CA ASP A 257 17.39 -10.85 8.64
C ASP A 257 18.80 -10.53 8.11
N VAL A 258 19.14 -9.24 8.10
CA VAL A 258 20.48 -8.78 7.70
C VAL A 258 21.13 -8.11 8.90
N GLU A 259 22.31 -8.58 9.31
CA GLU A 259 22.95 -8.05 10.52
C GLU A 259 23.35 -6.58 10.38
N GLU A 260 23.93 -6.18 9.24
CA GLU A 260 24.37 -4.81 8.99
C GLU A 260 24.31 -4.47 7.50
N GLY A 261 23.86 -3.27 7.14
CA GLY A 261 23.60 -2.88 5.75
C GLY A 261 22.38 -3.58 5.13
N GLY A 262 22.34 -3.64 3.80
CA GLY A 262 21.29 -4.35 3.05
C GLY A 262 19.91 -3.66 3.04
N GLU A 263 19.81 -2.43 3.53
CA GLU A 263 18.56 -1.66 3.55
C GLU A 263 17.97 -1.50 2.14
N THR A 264 16.64 -1.43 2.06
CA THR A 264 15.99 -0.83 0.88
C THR A 264 15.89 0.68 1.13
N VAL A 265 16.59 1.46 0.30
CA VAL A 265 16.65 2.93 0.43
C VAL A 265 15.70 3.59 -0.57
N PHE A 266 15.04 4.67 -0.15
CA PHE A 266 14.20 5.55 -0.95
C PHE A 266 14.75 6.99 -0.83
N PRO A 267 15.76 7.35 -1.63
CA PRO A 267 16.47 8.63 -1.49
C PRO A 267 15.58 9.86 -1.70
N LEU A 268 14.48 9.71 -2.46
CA LEU A 268 13.55 10.79 -2.79
C LEU A 268 12.28 10.77 -1.94
N GLU A 269 12.31 10.09 -0.79
CA GLU A 269 11.17 10.06 0.13
C GLU A 269 10.78 11.46 0.65
N GLY A 270 9.48 11.71 0.83
CA GLY A 270 8.91 12.94 1.37
C GLY A 270 8.55 13.97 0.31
N ARG A 271 7.71 14.95 0.67
CA ARG A 271 7.19 15.97 -0.26
C ARG A 271 8.29 16.76 -0.97
N GLY A 272 9.35 17.14 -0.26
CA GLY A 272 10.53 17.83 -0.81
C GLY A 272 11.55 16.90 -1.43
N GLY A 273 11.25 15.61 -1.56
CA GLY A 273 12.23 14.60 -1.96
C GLY A 273 12.81 14.81 -3.35
N LEU A 274 12.01 15.34 -4.29
CA LEU A 274 12.45 15.60 -5.67
C LEU A 274 13.51 16.69 -5.77
N GLU A 275 13.67 17.55 -4.77
CA GLU A 275 14.74 18.55 -4.74
C GLU A 275 16.12 17.89 -4.70
N ARG A 276 16.23 16.72 -4.06
CA ARG A 276 17.47 15.94 -3.98
C ARG A 276 17.82 15.20 -5.26
N LEU A 277 16.91 15.16 -6.24
CA LEU A 277 17.20 14.52 -7.51
C LEU A 277 18.31 15.25 -8.27
N ILE A 278 18.45 16.56 -8.07
CA ILE A 278 19.53 17.35 -8.64
C ILE A 278 20.84 16.96 -7.95
N GLY A 279 21.74 16.30 -8.68
CA GLY A 279 23.03 15.86 -8.13
C GLY A 279 22.96 14.62 -7.25
N ILE A 280 21.89 13.83 -7.36
CA ILE A 280 21.78 12.56 -6.63
C ILE A 280 22.92 11.61 -6.99
N ASP A 281 23.54 11.02 -5.97
CA ASP A 281 24.40 9.85 -6.12
C ASP A 281 23.53 8.61 -6.02
N TYR A 282 23.31 7.92 -7.14
CA TYR A 282 22.49 6.72 -7.21
C TYR A 282 23.09 5.55 -6.42
N LYS A 283 24.39 5.59 -6.08
CA LYS A 283 25.08 4.55 -5.31
C LYS A 283 25.01 4.79 -3.80
N SER A 284 24.70 6.01 -3.38
CA SER A 284 24.68 6.38 -1.97
C SER A 284 23.43 5.84 -1.26
N CYS A 285 23.62 5.51 0.01
CA CYS A 285 22.58 5.09 0.95
C CYS A 285 22.40 6.07 2.12
N ASP A 286 22.92 7.29 2.00
CA ASP A 286 23.00 8.22 3.11
C ASP A 286 21.73 9.08 3.26
N LEU A 287 20.94 9.18 2.19
CA LEU A 287 19.79 10.08 2.10
C LEU A 287 18.47 9.32 2.00
N GLY A 288 17.41 9.96 2.51
CA GLY A 288 16.03 9.49 2.40
C GLY A 288 15.68 8.40 3.41
N PHE A 289 14.56 7.74 3.14
CA PHE A 289 14.03 6.69 4.00
C PHE A 289 14.76 5.36 3.75
N LYS A 290 15.05 4.62 4.81
CA LYS A 290 15.66 3.29 4.75
C LYS A 290 14.83 2.29 5.53
N TYR A 291 14.50 1.19 4.89
CA TYR A 291 13.90 0.04 5.54
C TYR A 291 14.94 -1.06 5.72
N LYS A 292 15.17 -1.48 6.97
CA LYS A 292 16.08 -2.57 7.33
C LYS A 292 15.37 -3.92 7.14
N PRO A 293 15.90 -4.87 6.34
CA PRO A 293 15.29 -6.18 6.16
C PRO A 293 15.07 -6.90 7.48
N ARG A 294 13.84 -7.36 7.68
CA ARG A 294 13.47 -8.30 8.74
C ARG A 294 12.83 -9.50 8.10
N LYS A 295 13.27 -10.71 8.46
CA LYS A 295 12.75 -11.94 7.89
C LYS A 295 11.23 -11.98 8.06
N GLY A 296 10.55 -12.38 7.00
CA GLY A 296 9.09 -12.50 6.99
C GLY A 296 8.34 -11.20 6.76
N ASP A 297 8.95 -10.02 6.78
CA ASP A 297 8.26 -8.78 6.41
C ASP A 297 8.11 -8.65 4.87
N ALA A 298 7.10 -7.90 4.44
CA ALA A 298 6.99 -7.44 3.06
C ALA A 298 6.82 -5.92 2.97
N LEU A 299 7.49 -5.32 1.99
CA LEU A 299 7.39 -3.91 1.66
C LEU A 299 6.74 -3.74 0.29
N LEU A 300 5.60 -3.06 0.25
CA LEU A 300 4.91 -2.65 -0.97
C LEU A 300 5.24 -1.19 -1.23
N PHE A 301 5.65 -0.86 -2.44
CA PHE A 301 5.70 0.52 -2.90
C PHE A 301 5.15 0.67 -4.32
N TYR A 302 4.61 1.84 -4.61
CA TYR A 302 3.98 2.13 -5.89
C TYR A 302 4.91 2.93 -6.78
N SER A 303 5.09 2.45 -8.00
CA SER A 303 5.87 3.13 -9.04
C SER A 303 4.99 4.08 -9.86
N LEU A 304 3.67 3.90 -9.83
CA LEU A 304 2.68 4.78 -10.44
C LEU A 304 1.77 5.44 -9.41
N HIS A 305 1.40 6.67 -9.70
CA HIS A 305 0.28 7.36 -9.06
C HIS A 305 -1.07 6.73 -9.47
N PRO A 306 -2.16 6.96 -8.70
CA PRO A 306 -3.49 6.44 -9.06
C PRO A 306 -4.02 6.88 -10.44
N ASN A 307 -3.50 7.99 -10.98
CA ASN A 307 -3.82 8.47 -12.33
C ASN A 307 -2.99 7.78 -13.44
N GLY A 308 -2.13 6.82 -13.10
CA GLY A 308 -1.27 6.07 -14.02
C GLY A 308 0.04 6.75 -14.40
N THR A 309 0.31 7.98 -13.93
CA THR A 309 1.60 8.65 -14.20
C THR A 309 2.70 8.10 -13.30
N ILE A 310 3.95 8.09 -13.78
CA ILE A 310 5.12 7.65 -13.02
C ILE A 310 5.30 8.50 -11.76
N ASP A 311 5.44 7.84 -10.62
CA ASP A 311 5.81 8.47 -9.35
C ASP A 311 7.34 8.57 -9.26
N ARG A 312 7.87 9.78 -9.47
CA ARG A 312 9.33 10.02 -9.42
C ARG A 312 9.91 9.89 -8.01
N HIS A 313 9.09 9.88 -6.97
CA HIS A 313 9.60 9.60 -5.62
C HIS A 313 9.92 8.11 -5.43
N SER A 314 9.47 7.22 -6.33
CA SER A 314 9.67 5.76 -6.24
C SER A 314 11.09 5.28 -6.55
N LEU A 315 12.04 6.20 -6.75
CA LEU A 315 13.45 5.87 -6.87
C LEU A 315 13.87 5.11 -5.61
N HIS A 316 14.43 3.91 -5.78
CA HIS A 316 14.81 3.06 -4.68
C HIS A 316 16.02 2.19 -5.03
N GLY A 317 16.77 1.75 -4.02
CA GLY A 317 17.96 0.92 -4.19
C GLY A 317 18.10 -0.12 -3.07
N GLY A 318 19.07 -1.00 -3.24
CA GLY A 318 19.51 -1.95 -2.22
C GLY A 318 20.89 -1.58 -1.71
N CYS A 319 20.99 -1.13 -0.47
CA CYS A 319 22.26 -0.76 0.14
C CYS A 319 23.22 -1.95 0.22
N PRO A 320 24.54 -1.71 0.18
CA PRO A 320 25.52 -2.77 0.37
C PRO A 320 25.27 -3.56 1.65
N VAL A 321 25.32 -4.88 1.56
CA VAL A 321 25.34 -5.73 2.77
C VAL A 321 26.70 -5.56 3.43
N VAL A 322 26.73 -5.11 4.68
CA VAL A 322 27.98 -4.93 5.43
C VAL A 322 28.31 -6.18 6.23
N ARG A 323 27.31 -6.83 6.83
CA ARG A 323 27.46 -8.09 7.56
C ARG A 323 26.21 -8.96 7.45
N GLY A 324 26.42 -10.27 7.34
CA GLY A 324 25.38 -11.25 7.07
C GLY A 324 25.10 -11.41 5.57
N GLU A 325 23.87 -11.79 5.24
CA GLU A 325 23.45 -12.05 3.86
C GLU A 325 21.97 -11.68 3.69
N LYS A 326 21.63 -11.05 2.57
CA LYS A 326 20.25 -10.65 2.27
C LYS A 326 19.62 -11.60 1.25
N TRP A 327 18.50 -12.19 1.64
CA TRP A 327 17.58 -12.85 0.73
C TRP A 327 16.30 -12.02 0.61
N VAL A 328 15.90 -11.75 -0.63
CA VAL A 328 14.66 -11.03 -0.92
C VAL A 328 14.01 -11.60 -2.16
N MET A 329 12.69 -11.67 -2.16
CA MET A 329 11.90 -12.07 -3.31
C MET A 329 11.07 -10.87 -3.79
N THR A 330 11.28 -10.48 -5.05
CA THR A 330 10.57 -9.36 -5.67
C THR A 330 9.39 -9.86 -6.50
N LYS A 331 8.24 -9.20 -6.35
CA LYS A 331 7.07 -9.36 -7.21
C LYS A 331 6.73 -8.02 -7.83
N TRP A 332 6.92 -7.91 -9.14
CA TRP A 332 6.46 -6.76 -9.91
C TRP A 332 5.01 -6.97 -10.37
N ILE A 333 4.16 -5.99 -10.13
CA ILE A 333 2.73 -6.01 -10.46
C ILE A 333 2.49 -5.07 -11.63
N ARG A 334 1.91 -5.58 -12.72
CA ARG A 334 1.57 -4.80 -13.91
C ARG A 334 0.22 -4.10 -13.78
N ASP A 335 0.06 -2.96 -14.45
CA ASP A 335 -1.22 -2.24 -14.56
C ASP A 335 -2.23 -2.96 -15.47
N LYS A 336 -1.75 -3.87 -16.31
CA LYS A 336 -2.55 -4.80 -17.13
C LYS A 336 -2.13 -6.23 -16.85
N CYS A 337 -2.94 -7.20 -17.29
CA CYS A 337 -2.56 -8.60 -17.22
C CYS A 337 -1.18 -8.86 -17.87
N PHE A 338 -0.31 -9.61 -17.19
CA PHE A 338 1.01 -9.98 -17.72
C PHE A 338 0.97 -11.30 -18.52
N GLY A 339 0.04 -12.19 -18.18
CA GLY A 339 -0.15 -13.50 -18.83
C GLY A 339 -1.60 -13.74 -19.22
N SER A 340 -2.15 -14.88 -18.80
CA SER A 340 -3.57 -15.20 -18.97
C SER A 340 -4.37 -14.76 -17.75
N CYS A 341 -5.15 -13.71 -17.96
CA CYS A 341 -6.30 -13.29 -17.18
C CYS A 341 -7.49 -13.36 -18.16
#